data_AF-A0A1G8A8A8-F1
#
_entry.id   AF-A0A1G8A8A8-F1
#
_cell.length_a   1.000
_cell.length_b   1.000
_cell.length_c   1.000
_cell.angle_alpha   90.00
_cell.angle_beta   90.00
_cell.angle_gamma   90.00
#
_symmetry.space_group_name_H-M   'P 1'
#
loop_
_entity.id
_entity.type
_entity.pdbx_description
1 polymer ?
#
loop_
_entity_poly.entity_id
_entity_poly.type
_entity_poly.pdbx_seq_one_letter_code
_entity_poly.pdbx_strand_id
1 'polypeptide(L)'
;MRGYKAIAAWAKDLKSRARECFGCRRENKKYVVPSESIIRDVLVRVDPVKLNLALQQWNATFATEDQSLAIDGKTMRNAVDEAGRQTHIMSVVGHETTLCITRKKSARYP
;
A
#
# COMPACT_ATOMS: atom_id res chain seq x y z
N MET A 1 3.48 -17.52 0.49
CA MET A 1 2.09 -17.13 0.79
C MET A 1 1.84 -15.78 0.10
N ARG A 2 1.02 -15.70 -0.96
CA ARG A 2 0.84 -14.48 -1.79
C ARG A 2 -0.65 -14.15 -1.90
N GLY A 3 -1.05 -12.91 -1.59
CA GLY A 3 -2.46 -12.44 -1.61
C GLY A 3 -2.90 -11.75 -0.31
N TYR A 4 -4.20 -11.70 -0.04
CA TYR A 4 -4.79 -11.00 1.12
C TYR A 4 -4.23 -11.41 2.48
N LYS A 5 -3.75 -12.65 2.64
CA LYS A 5 -3.08 -13.13 3.87
C LYS A 5 -1.80 -12.35 4.17
N ALA A 6 -1.02 -12.03 3.14
CA ALA A 6 0.20 -11.24 3.29
C ALA A 6 -0.13 -9.79 3.64
N ILE A 7 -1.22 -9.23 3.07
CA ILE A 7 -1.72 -7.89 3.41
C ILE A 7 -2.16 -7.84 4.88
N ALA A 8 -2.89 -8.85 5.35
CA ALA A 8 -3.31 -8.94 6.74
C ALA A 8 -2.13 -9.07 7.71
N ALA A 9 -1.13 -9.89 7.38
CA ALA A 9 0.10 -9.99 8.15
C ALA A 9 0.87 -8.66 8.16
N TRP A 10 0.99 -7.99 7.02
CA TRP A 10 1.58 -6.66 6.93
C TRP A 10 0.84 -5.62 7.78
N ALA A 11 -0.49 -5.59 7.73
CA ALA A 11 -1.31 -4.67 8.51
C ALA A 11 -1.13 -4.88 10.03
N LYS A 12 -1.10 -6.13 10.49
CA LYS A 12 -0.87 -6.48 11.91
C LYS A 12 0.43 -5.90 12.45
N ASP A 13 1.43 -5.84 11.61
CA ASP A 13 2.77 -5.42 12.00
C ASP A 13 3.03 -3.92 11.79
N LEU A 14 2.00 -3.14 11.44
CA LEU A 14 2.05 -1.68 11.45
C LEU A 14 2.11 -1.14 12.87
N LYS A 15 2.97 -0.14 13.12
CA LYS A 15 2.92 0.67 14.34
C LYS A 15 1.67 1.56 14.42
N SER A 16 1.34 1.97 15.64
CA SER A 16 0.18 2.82 15.96
C SER A 16 0.06 4.06 15.05
N ARG A 17 1.16 4.79 14.82
CA ARG A 17 1.16 5.97 13.94
C ARG A 17 0.80 5.65 12.49
N ALA A 18 1.27 4.52 11.95
CA ALA A 18 0.92 4.11 10.60
C ALA A 18 -0.56 3.72 10.51
N ARG A 19 -1.08 2.99 11.52
CA ARG A 19 -2.51 2.65 11.60
C ARG A 19 -3.40 3.89 11.66
N GLU A 20 -2.98 4.91 12.39
CA GLU A 20 -3.63 6.22 12.42
C GLU A 20 -3.65 6.89 11.05
N CYS A 21 -2.50 6.95 10.36
CA CYS A 21 -2.43 7.54 9.02
C CYS A 21 -3.32 6.80 8.01
N PHE A 22 -3.50 5.49 8.18
CA PHE A 22 -4.44 4.69 7.37
C PHE A 22 -5.91 4.81 7.82
N GLY A 23 -6.20 5.64 8.82
CA GLY A 23 -7.57 5.82 9.31
C GLY A 23 -8.16 4.58 9.99
N CYS A 24 -7.31 3.72 10.56
CA CYS A 24 -7.79 2.54 11.30
C CYS A 24 -8.74 2.97 12.43
N ARG A 25 -9.74 2.13 12.73
CA ARG A 25 -10.68 2.40 13.82
C ARG A 25 -9.95 2.46 15.16
N ARG A 26 -10.36 3.39 16.03
CA ARG A 26 -9.83 3.49 17.39
C ARG A 26 -10.76 2.79 18.39
N GLU A 27 -10.24 1.81 19.11
CA GLU A 27 -10.93 1.07 20.18
C GLU A 27 -10.05 1.06 21.43
N ASN A 28 -10.61 1.38 22.60
CA ASN A 28 -9.86 1.40 23.86
C ASN A 28 -8.52 2.16 23.76
N LYS A 29 -8.53 3.33 23.10
CA LYS A 29 -7.36 4.19 22.83
C LYS A 29 -6.27 3.55 21.93
N LYS A 30 -6.56 2.44 21.24
CA LYS A 30 -5.65 1.77 20.31
C LYS A 30 -6.23 1.74 18.90
N TYR A 31 -5.37 1.89 17.89
CA TYR A 31 -5.76 1.73 16.49
C TYR A 31 -5.77 0.24 16.10
N VAL A 32 -6.94 -0.26 15.73
CA VAL A 32 -7.20 -1.66 15.40
C VAL A 32 -7.22 -1.83 13.89
N VAL A 33 -6.41 -2.76 13.39
CA VAL A 33 -6.40 -3.10 11.96
C VAL A 33 -7.52 -4.08 11.62
N PRO A 34 -8.07 -4.03 10.40
CA PRO A 34 -9.05 -5.00 9.97
C PRO A 34 -8.52 -6.45 10.04
N SER A 35 -9.41 -7.41 10.31
CA SER A 35 -9.06 -8.82 10.27
C SER A 35 -8.76 -9.27 8.83
N GLU A 36 -8.10 -10.43 8.69
CA GLU A 36 -7.86 -11.04 7.38
C GLU A 36 -9.16 -11.27 6.59
N SER A 37 -10.22 -11.70 7.27
CA SER A 37 -11.53 -11.92 6.64
C SER A 37 -12.14 -10.62 6.10
N ILE A 38 -12.03 -9.51 6.83
CA ILE A 38 -12.51 -8.21 6.37
C ILE A 38 -11.67 -7.70 5.18
N ILE A 39 -10.35 -7.87 5.23
CA ILE A 39 -9.47 -7.50 4.11
C ILE A 39 -9.85 -8.29 2.86
N ARG A 40 -10.08 -9.61 2.99
CA ARG A 40 -10.52 -10.45 1.88
C ARG A 40 -11.88 -10.01 1.35
N ASP A 41 -12.86 -9.79 2.23
CA ASP A 41 -14.22 -9.40 1.85
C ASP A 41 -14.23 -8.10 1.04
N VAL A 42 -13.49 -7.09 1.52
CA VAL A 42 -13.33 -5.82 0.80
C VAL A 42 -12.71 -6.05 -0.57
N LEU A 43 -11.59 -6.77 -0.65
CA LEU A 43 -10.90 -6.99 -1.93
C LEU A 43 -11.77 -7.73 -2.96
N VAL A 44 -12.65 -8.63 -2.52
CA VAL A 44 -13.57 -9.36 -3.41
C VAL A 44 -14.77 -8.51 -3.81
N ARG A 45 -15.23 -7.61 -2.95
CA ARG A 45 -16.42 -6.78 -3.19
C ARG A 45 -16.14 -5.47 -3.90
N VAL A 46 -14.89 -4.99 -3.90
CA VAL A 46 -14.53 -3.74 -4.56
C VAL A 46 -14.86 -3.86 -6.05
N ASP A 47 -15.70 -2.94 -6.52
CA ASP A 47 -16.02 -2.80 -7.93
C ASP A 47 -14.77 -2.29 -8.67
N PRO A 48 -14.22 -3.07 -9.61
CA PRO A 48 -12.99 -2.70 -10.32
C PRO A 48 -13.14 -1.43 -11.15
N VAL A 49 -14.35 -1.14 -11.66
CA VAL A 49 -14.60 0.07 -12.46
C VAL A 49 -14.55 1.31 -11.58
N LYS A 50 -15.18 1.26 -10.40
CA LYS A 50 -15.14 2.36 -9.42
C LYS A 50 -13.75 2.58 -8.86
N LEU A 51 -13.02 1.50 -8.58
CA LEU A 51 -11.63 1.59 -8.14
C LEU A 51 -10.77 2.28 -9.20
N ASN A 52 -10.90 1.87 -10.47
CA ASN A 52 -10.16 2.48 -11.56
C ASN A 52 -10.50 3.98 -11.71
N LEU A 53 -11.77 4.36 -11.62
CA LEU A 53 -12.18 5.77 -11.69
C LEU A 53 -11.56 6.60 -10.54
N ALA A 54 -11.54 6.07 -9.32
CA ALA A 54 -10.92 6.73 -8.19
C ALA A 54 -9.40 6.91 -8.39
N LEU A 55 -8.72 5.91 -8.96
CA LEU A 55 -7.30 6.00 -9.31
C LEU A 55 -7.06 7.06 -10.40
N GLN A 56 -7.92 7.11 -11.43
CA GLN A 56 -7.84 8.13 -12.48
C GLN A 56 -8.01 9.56 -11.91
N GLN A 57 -8.95 9.76 -10.99
CA GLN A 57 -9.14 11.04 -10.31
C GLN A 57 -7.93 11.43 -9.45
N TRP A 58 -7.32 10.45 -8.77
CA TRP A 58 -6.07 10.67 -8.04
C TRP A 58 -4.94 11.10 -8.98
N ASN A 59 -4.77 10.42 -10.12
CA ASN A 59 -3.80 10.80 -11.15
C ASN A 59 -4.06 12.23 -11.64
N ALA A 60 -5.30 12.56 -11.98
CA ALA A 60 -5.66 13.91 -12.43
C ALA A 60 -5.37 15.00 -11.37
N THR A 61 -5.33 14.64 -10.08
CA THR A 61 -5.05 15.58 -8.99
C THR A 61 -3.55 15.75 -8.72
N PHE A 62 -2.77 14.67 -8.82
CA PHE A 62 -1.37 14.64 -8.35
C PHE A 62 -0.34 14.38 -9.45
N ALA A 63 -0.79 14.05 -10.65
CA ALA A 63 0.02 13.73 -11.82
C ALA A 63 -0.64 14.34 -13.08
N THR A 64 -0.95 15.63 -13.02
CA THR A 64 -1.70 16.35 -14.07
C THR A 64 -1.07 16.27 -15.46
N GLU A 65 0.25 16.10 -15.52
CA GLU A 65 1.01 15.99 -16.77
C GLU A 65 1.11 14.54 -17.27
N ASP A 66 0.74 13.55 -16.46
CA ASP A 66 0.85 12.13 -16.77
C ASP A 66 -0.55 11.50 -16.90
N GLN A 67 -0.90 11.04 -18.10
CA GLN A 67 -2.16 10.33 -18.33
C GLN A 67 -2.14 8.93 -17.70
N SER A 68 -0.95 8.36 -17.51
CA SER A 68 -0.78 7.04 -16.94
C SER A 68 0.36 7.00 -15.93
N LEU A 69 0.13 6.26 -14.84
CA LEU A 69 1.12 6.04 -13.79
C LEU A 69 1.50 4.57 -13.72
N ALA A 70 2.80 4.30 -13.73
CA ALA A 70 3.35 2.99 -13.48
C ALA A 70 3.64 2.83 -11.97
N ILE A 71 3.07 1.81 -11.36
CA ILE A 71 3.39 1.41 -9.98
C ILE A 71 4.25 0.16 -10.05
N ASP A 72 5.51 0.27 -9.64
CA ASP A 72 6.44 -0.85 -9.58
C ASP A 72 6.83 -1.14 -8.12
N GLY A 73 6.65 -2.39 -7.71
CA GLY A 73 7.03 -2.90 -6.40
C GLY A 73 8.16 -3.91 -6.55
N LYS A 74 9.38 -3.53 -6.16
CA LYS A 74 10.55 -4.42 -6.21
C LYS A 74 10.84 -5.01 -4.83
N THR A 75 11.10 -6.32 -4.81
CA THR A 75 11.65 -7.01 -3.64
C THR A 75 13.17 -7.00 -3.76
N MET A 76 13.84 -6.42 -2.77
CA MET A 76 15.29 -6.30 -2.76
C MET A 76 15.95 -7.64 -2.45
N ARG A 77 16.81 -8.13 -3.34
CA ARG A 77 17.60 -9.36 -3.10
C ARG A 77 18.57 -9.14 -1.94
N ASN A 78 18.66 -10.12 -1.05
CA ASN A 78 19.53 -10.14 0.14
C ASN A 78 19.32 -9.00 1.16
N ALA A 79 18.30 -8.16 0.98
CA ALA A 79 17.91 -7.16 1.98
C ALA A 79 16.87 -7.77 2.92
N VAL A 80 17.36 -8.54 3.87
CA VAL A 80 16.56 -9.28 4.84
C VAL A 80 16.59 -8.52 6.17
N ASP A 81 15.42 -8.32 6.81
CA ASP A 81 15.35 -7.71 8.14
C ASP A 81 15.77 -8.69 9.24
N GLU A 82 15.88 -8.20 10.48
CA GLU A 82 16.26 -8.99 11.67
C GLU A 82 15.34 -10.21 11.93
N ALA A 83 14.15 -10.24 11.33
CA ALA A 83 13.19 -11.32 11.42
C ALA A 83 13.21 -12.27 10.20
N GLY A 84 14.21 -12.15 9.31
CA GLY A 84 14.36 -13.03 8.16
C GLY A 84 13.45 -12.69 6.96
N ARG A 85 12.88 -11.48 6.89
CA ARG A 85 11.91 -11.08 5.85
C ARG A 85 12.51 -10.12 4.82
N GLN A 86 12.14 -10.27 3.55
CA GLN A 86 12.66 -9.45 2.46
C GLN A 86 12.09 -8.01 2.48
N THR A 87 12.94 -7.03 2.16
CA THR A 87 12.56 -5.62 2.03
C THR A 87 11.88 -5.35 0.69
N HIS A 88 10.78 -4.58 0.72
CA HIS A 88 10.09 -4.11 -0.48
C HIS A 88 10.31 -2.61 -0.68
N ILE A 89 10.52 -2.20 -1.93
CA ILE A 89 10.50 -0.80 -2.35
C ILE A 89 9.37 -0.62 -3.34
N MET A 90 8.67 0.51 -3.26
CA MET A 90 7.60 0.84 -4.20
C MET A 90 7.89 2.20 -4.80
N SER A 91 7.69 2.31 -6.11
CA SER A 91 7.80 3.54 -6.87
C SER A 91 6.54 3.76 -7.70
N VAL A 92 6.11 5.02 -7.77
CA VAL A 92 5.08 5.46 -8.72
C VAL A 92 5.76 6.42 -9.69
N VAL A 93 5.66 6.15 -10.98
CA VAL A 93 6.35 6.88 -12.04
C VAL A 93 5.35 7.33 -13.10
N GLY A 94 5.39 8.61 -13.46
CA GLY A 94 4.66 9.18 -14.60
C GLY A 94 5.17 8.65 -15.92
N HIS A 95 4.28 8.27 -16.84
CA HIS A 95 4.71 7.70 -18.12
C HIS A 95 5.25 8.76 -19.07
N GLU A 96 4.65 9.94 -19.08
CA GLU A 96 4.98 11.04 -19.96
C GLU A 96 6.14 11.87 -19.41
N THR A 97 6.11 12.20 -18.12
CA THR A 97 7.11 13.04 -17.45
C THR A 97 8.32 12.23 -16.98
N THR A 98 8.19 10.91 -16.85
CA THR A 98 9.15 10.02 -16.16
C THR A 98 9.41 10.39 -14.70
N LEU A 99 8.59 11.28 -14.13
CA LEU A 99 8.76 11.78 -12.78
C LEU A 99 8.41 10.67 -11.77
N CYS A 100 9.34 10.40 -10.87
CA CYS A 100 9.07 9.51 -9.74
C CYS A 100 8.33 10.28 -8.64
N ILE A 101 7.00 10.20 -8.65
CA ILE A 101 6.11 10.91 -7.74
C ILE A 101 6.34 10.47 -6.29
N THR A 102 6.72 9.20 -6.08
CA THR A 102 7.18 8.75 -4.77
C THR A 102 8.15 7.57 -4.90
N ARG A 103 9.25 7.61 -4.15
CA ARG A 103 10.10 6.45 -3.88
C ARG A 103 10.07 6.18 -2.39
N LYS A 104 9.21 5.25 -1.97
CA LYS A 104 9.13 4.83 -0.57
C LYS A 104 9.80 3.47 -0.41
N LYS A 105 10.85 3.42 0.42
CA LYS A 105 11.25 2.15 1.01
C LYS A 105 10.06 1.67 1.84
N SER A 106 9.35 0.66 1.36
CA SER A 106 8.36 -0.05 2.15
C SER A 106 9.12 -0.99 3.11
N ALA A 107 9.93 -0.38 3.98
CA ALA A 107 10.24 -1.01 5.25
C ALA A 107 8.94 -1.07 6.03
N ARG A 108 8.76 -2.08 6.89
CA ARG A 108 7.83 -1.85 7.99
C ARG A 108 8.34 -0.64 8.75
N TYR A 109 7.46 0.34 8.92
CA TYR A 109 7.72 1.45 9.82
C TYR A 109 8.14 0.81 11.14
N PRO A 110 9.31 1.17 11.70
CA PRO A 110 9.86 0.48 12.87
C PRO A 110 8.78 0.38 13.90
#